data_AF-A0A7D6ZZJ9-F1
#
_entry.id   AF-A0A7D6ZZJ9-F1
#
_cell.length_a   1.000
_cell.length_b   1.000
_cell.length_c   1.000
_cell.angle_alpha   90.00
_cell.angle_beta   90.00
_cell.angle_gamma   90.00
#
_symmetry.space_group_name_H-M   'P 1'
#
loop_
_entity.id
_entity.type
_entity.pdbx_description
1 polymer ?
#
loop_
_entity_poly.entity_id
_entity_poly.type
_entity_poly.pdbx_seq_one_letter_code
_entity_poly.pdbx_strand_id
1 'polypeptide(L)' 'MTESILTSLALVVEYKSGLDKEGKDVYKKQRYSKISEDATDEALYDVGNAIGQVIDTQTYRISKENKFELLNI' A
#
# COMPACT_ATOMS: atom_id res chain seq x y z
N MET A 1 16.00 19.22 20.79
CA MET A 1 14.54 19.01 20.61
C MET A 1 14.38 17.81 19.72
N THR A 2 13.38 16.95 19.95
CA THR A 2 13.16 15.79 19.08
C THR A 2 12.06 16.11 18.08
N GLU A 3 12.34 15.97 16.79
CA GLU A 3 11.40 16.15 15.69
C GLU A 3 11.13 14.84 14.95
N SER A 4 9.93 14.71 14.38
CA SER A 4 9.52 13.58 13.54
C SER A 4 9.37 14.06 12.11
N ILE A 5 10.11 13.45 11.19
CA ILE A 5 10.13 13.84 9.76
C ILE A 5 9.59 12.68 8.94
N LEU A 6 8.60 12.95 8.08
CA LEU A 6 8.13 11.97 7.09
C LEU A 6 9.24 11.71 6.07
N THR A 7 9.67 10.46 5.92
CA THR A 7 10.75 10.07 5.00
C THR A 7 10.27 9.15 3.88
N SER A 8 9.09 8.54 4.02
CA SER A 8 8.52 7.71 2.96
C SER A 8 7.01 7.63 3.08
N LEU A 9 6.34 7.78 1.94
CA LEU A 9 4.94 7.45 1.74
C LEU A 9 4.83 6.36 0.69
N ALA A 10 4.03 5.32 1.00
CA ALA A 10 3.76 4.22 0.09
C ALA A 10 2.29 3.78 0.12
N LEU A 11 1.81 3.32 -1.04
CA LEU A 11 0.56 2.62 -1.21
C LEU A 11 0.85 1.12 -1.25
N VAL A 12 0.11 0.32 -0.48
CA VAL A 12 0.21 -1.14 -0.50
C VAL A 12 -1.14 -1.71 -0.90
N VAL A 13 -1.12 -2.55 -1.92
CA VAL A 13 -2.28 -3.29 -2.43
C VAL A 13 -2.06 -4.77 -2.16
N GLU A 14 -2.95 -5.37 -1.38
CA GLU A 14 -2.99 -6.81 -1.12
C GLU A 14 -4.13 -7.44 -1.92
N TYR A 15 -3.81 -8.49 -2.67
CA TYR A 15 -4.74 -9.14 -3.57
C TYR A 15 -4.57 -10.66 -3.57
N LYS A 16 -5.64 -11.37 -3.91
CA LYS A 16 -5.61 -12.82 -4.09
C LYS A 16 -4.84 -13.16 -5.36
N SER A 17 -3.75 -13.90 -5.23
CA SER A 17 -2.90 -14.29 -6.36
C SER A 17 -3.22 -15.69 -6.91
N GLY A 18 -4.02 -16.48 -6.19
CA GLY A 18 -4.40 -17.82 -6.58
C GLY A 18 -4.67 -18.72 -5.37
N LEU A 19 -4.56 -20.03 -5.58
CA LEU A 19 -4.64 -21.06 -4.55
C LEU A 19 -3.29 -21.75 -4.38
N ASP A 20 -2.99 -22.22 -3.18
CA ASP A 20 -1.84 -23.10 -2.94
C ASP A 20 -2.15 -24.56 -3.29
N LYS A 21 -1.20 -25.47 -3.00
CA LYS A 21 -1.33 -26.90 -3.26
C LYS A 21 -2.44 -27.57 -2.45
N GLU A 22 -2.90 -26.94 -1.37
CA GLU A 22 -3.98 -27.41 -0.51
C GLU A 22 -5.34 -26.76 -0.86
N GLY A 23 -5.37 -25.88 -1.87
CA GLY A 23 -6.57 -25.14 -2.25
C GLY A 23 -6.88 -23.94 -1.36
N LYS A 24 -5.91 -23.45 -0.56
CA LYS A 24 -6.09 -22.26 0.28
C LYS A 24 -5.70 -21.00 -0.50
N ASP A 25 -6.40 -19.91 -0.23
CA ASP A 25 -6.16 -18.62 -0.87
C ASP A 25 -4.76 -18.09 -0.54
N VAL A 26 -4.00 -17.74 -1.59
CA VAL A 26 -2.68 -17.12 -1.48
C VAL A 26 -2.78 -15.65 -1.81
N TYR A 27 -2.45 -14.81 -0.83
CA TYR A 27 -2.44 -13.35 -0.99
C TYR A 27 -1.03 -12.84 -1.28
N LYS A 28 -0.92 -11.88 -2.19
CA LYS A 28 0.31 -11.14 -2.49
C LYS A 28 0.14 -9.67 -2.15
N LYS A 29 1.25 -9.02 -1.81
CA LYS A 29 1.32 -7.57 -1.56
C LYS A 29 2.19 -6.91 -2.62
N GLN A 30 1.67 -5.84 -3.21
CA GLN A 30 2.46 -4.95 -4.06
C GLN A 30 2.57 -3.60 -3.37
N ARG A 31 3.81 -3.12 -3.21
CA ARG A 31 4.13 -1.84 -2.58
C ARG A 31 4.57 -0.84 -3.64
N TYR A 32 3.91 0.31 -3.67
CA TYR A 32 4.20 1.44 -4.55
C TYR A 32 4.75 2.58 -3.70
N SER A 33 6.02 2.91 -3.87
CA SER A 33 6.70 3.98 -3.12
C SER A 33 6.69 5.29 -3.90
N LYS A 34 7.13 6.38 -3.27
CA LYS A 34 7.24 7.72 -3.87
C LYS A 34 5.88 8.30 -4.25
N ILE A 35 4.90 8.05 -3.39
CA ILE A 35 3.60 8.70 -3.47
C ILE A 35 3.77 10.16 -3.07
N SER A 36 3.06 11.07 -3.75
CA SER A 36 3.05 12.49 -3.40
C SER A 36 2.53 12.70 -1.97
N GLU A 37 3.15 13.60 -1.20
CA GLU A 37 2.67 13.97 0.14
C GLU A 37 1.28 14.62 0.09
N ASP A 38 0.95 15.26 -1.04
CA ASP A 38 -0.36 15.89 -1.28
C ASP A 38 -1.46 14.88 -1.67
N ALA A 39 -1.13 13.58 -1.79
CA ALA A 39 -2.11 12.58 -2.16
C ALA A 39 -3.18 12.42 -1.05
N THR A 40 -4.44 12.64 -1.42
CA THR A 40 -5.58 12.41 -0.52
C THR A 40 -5.79 10.91 -0.32
N ASP A 41 -6.37 10.55 0.82
CA ASP A 41 -6.66 9.14 1.13
C ASP A 41 -7.68 8.54 0.14
N GLU A 42 -8.63 9.34 -0.35
CA GLU A 42 -9.57 8.96 -1.42
C GLU A 42 -8.85 8.66 -2.72
N ALA A 43 -7.95 9.54 -3.18
CA ALA A 43 -7.17 9.29 -4.40
C ALA A 43 -6.30 8.03 -4.29
N LEU A 44 -5.73 7.76 -3.12
CA LEU A 44 -4.95 6.54 -2.88
C LEU A 44 -5.83 5.29 -2.89
N TYR A 45 -7.04 5.38 -2.36
CA TYR A 45 -8.01 4.28 -2.40
C TYR A 45 -8.45 3.99 -3.84
N ASP A 46 -8.79 5.02 -4.61
CA ASP A 46 -9.21 4.89 -6.00
C ASP A 46 -8.10 4.28 -6.88
N VAL A 47 -6.87 4.76 -6.74
CA VAL A 47 -5.72 4.19 -7.43
C VAL A 47 -5.48 2.73 -7.02
N GLY A 48 -5.56 2.43 -5.72
CA GLY A 48 -5.41 1.05 -5.22
C GLY A 48 -6.47 0.10 -5.78
N ASN A 49 -7.72 0.57 -5.92
CA ASN A 49 -8.80 -0.19 -6.53
C ASN A 49 -8.59 -0.39 -8.03
N ALA A 50 -8.22 0.66 -8.76
CA ALA A 50 -7.92 0.58 -10.19
C ALA A 50 -6.77 -0.40 -10.47
N ILE A 51 -5.73 -0.40 -9.64
CA ILE A 51 -4.64 -1.39 -9.71
C ILE A 51 -5.18 -2.81 -9.51
N GLY A 52 -6.05 -3.01 -8.53
CA GLY A 52 -6.73 -4.30 -8.30
C GLY A 52 -7.45 -4.83 -9.52
N GLN A 53 -8.25 -3.97 -10.16
CA GLN A 53 -9.00 -4.30 -11.37
C GLN A 53 -8.06 -4.70 -12.53
N VAL A 54 -6.92 -4.04 -12.68
CA VAL A 54 -5.93 -4.36 -13.73
C VAL A 54 -5.24 -5.71 -13.49
N ILE A 55 -5.03 -6.09 -12.22
CA ILE A 55 -4.45 -7.40 -11.87
C ILE A 55 -5.48 -8.54 -12.08
N ASP A 56 -6.72 -8.22 -12.48
CA ASP A 56 -7.83 -9.16 -12.69
C ASP A 56 -8.10 -10.05 -11.48
N THR A 57 -8.03 -9.43 -10.30
CA THR A 57 -8.24 -10.09 -9.02
C THR A 57 -8.95 -9.18 -8.05
N GLN A 58 -9.67 -9.78 -7.11
CA GLN A 58 -10.26 -9.03 -6.03
C GLN A 58 -9.16 -8.49 -5.11
N THR A 59 -9.06 -7.17 -5.02
CA THR A 59 -8.30 -6.51 -3.96
C THR A 59 -8.93 -6.85 -2.61
N TYR A 60 -8.11 -7.39 -1.72
CA TYR A 60 -8.53 -7.72 -0.37
C TYR A 60 -8.30 -6.55 0.59
N ARG A 61 -7.18 -5.82 0.40
CA ARG A 61 -6.82 -4.69 1.26
C ARG A 61 -6.03 -3.63 0.51
N ILE A 62 -6.35 -2.38 0.79
CA ILE A 62 -5.58 -1.20 0.41
C ILE A 62 -5.10 -0.53 1.69
N SER A 63 -3.82 -0.20 1.77
CA SER A 63 -3.26 0.49 2.94
C SER A 63 -2.22 1.54 2.55
N LYS A 64 -2.23 2.63 3.29
CA LYS A 64 -1.22 3.69 3.26
C LYS A 64 -0.15 3.40 4.30
N GLU A 65 1.12 3.46 3.92
CA GLU A 65 2.26 3.34 4.82
C GLU A 65 3.04 4.64 4.87
N ASN A 66 3.15 5.23 6.06
CA ASN A 66 3.99 6.39 6.34
C ASN A 66 5.19 5.93 7.18
N LYS A 67 6.40 6.24 6.73
CA LYS A 67 7.63 6.08 7.52
C LYS A 67 8.06 7.44 8.03
N PHE A 68 8.22 7.55 9.35
CA PHE A 68 8.79 8.72 10.00
C PHE A 68 10.14 8.38 10.63
N GLU A 69 11.09 9.32 10.58
CA GLU A 69 12.35 9.24 11.32
C GLU A 69 12.37 10.29 12.43
N LEU A 70 12.87 9.90 13.61
CA LEU A 70 12.98 10.77 14.77
C LEU A 70 14.41 11.31 14.86
N LEU A 71 14.57 12.62 14.75
CA LEU A 71 15.87 13.29 14.83
C LEU A 71 15.94 14.15 16.07
N ASN A 72 17.07 14.09 16.78
CA ASN A 72 17.38 15.02 17.86
C ASN A 72 18.28 16.14 17.33
N ILE A 73 17.76 17.36 17.35
CA ILE A 73 18.39 18.60 16.84
C ILE A 73 18.62 19.62 17.95
#